data_AF-A0A1N6V9M6-F1
#
_entry.id   AF-A0A1N6V9M6-F1
#
_cell.length_a   1.000
_cell.length_b   1.000
_cell.length_c   1.000
_cell.angle_alpha   90.00
_cell.angle_beta   90.00
_cell.angle_gamma   90.00
#
_symmetry.space_group_name_H-M   'P 1'
#
loop_
_entity.id
_entity.type
_entity.pdbx_description
1 polymer ?
#
loop_
_entity_poly.entity_id
_entity_poly.type
_entity_poly.pdbx_seq_one_letter_code
_entity_poly.pdbx_strand_id
1 'polypeptide(L)'
;MLDEKKLGVLLALAVLAAPAGAVEPFARTQQEEALCSTYVYGAGAKDRGNRRDWQHMHHYCDCIRFRYRAIRTMGDKTTFRYNLESAIDGCDYVLQHTTQAFSMRPKVHVDKGRALKLKGDKTLAAQEFSTAIETDPTEVNAFNELSLLQEEGGKKAEARETIARGLRHNPEATLLQKRYLELGGKKPFPEPIARVEPAPEKKAVEPDVPEPQGLPPVDPVIQVDADAEQRDKSSEGEQAGPPDAASAGRSCRFCPPEEIQRRWVESFKSTQEKKPE
;
A
#
# COMPACT_ATOMS: atom_id res chain seq x y z
N MET A 1 -64.84 19.58 34.99
CA MET A 1 -64.57 19.17 33.60
C MET A 1 -63.15 19.61 33.28
N LEU A 2 -62.19 18.67 33.33
CA LEU A 2 -60.81 18.86 32.90
C LEU A 2 -60.55 17.77 31.88
N ASP A 3 -60.42 18.17 30.63
CA ASP A 3 -60.01 17.33 29.50
C ASP A 3 -58.85 18.08 28.84
N GLU A 4 -57.69 17.43 28.72
CA GLU A 4 -56.92 17.39 27.47
C GLU A 4 -55.69 16.48 27.66
N LYS A 5 -55.96 15.22 27.29
CA LYS A 5 -55.11 14.25 26.61
C LYS A 5 -53.61 14.55 26.47
N LYS A 6 -52.86 13.68 27.15
CA LYS A 6 -51.51 13.19 26.84
C LYS A 6 -51.23 13.12 25.32
N LEU A 7 -50.17 13.75 24.87
CA LEU A 7 -49.50 13.40 23.62
C LEU A 7 -47.99 13.44 23.81
N GLY A 8 -47.43 12.31 24.26
CA GLY A 8 -45.99 12.09 24.29
C GLY A 8 -45.49 11.80 22.87
N VAL A 9 -44.63 12.66 22.35
CA VAL A 9 -43.91 12.42 21.09
C VAL A 9 -42.59 11.75 21.44
N LEU A 10 -42.57 10.42 21.37
CA LEU A 10 -41.34 9.63 21.34
C LEU A 10 -40.75 9.72 19.93
N LEU A 11 -39.79 10.61 19.75
CA LEU A 11 -38.98 10.68 18.52
C LEU A 11 -38.00 9.49 18.53
N ALA A 12 -38.42 8.36 17.97
CA ALA A 12 -37.52 7.23 17.75
C ALA A 12 -36.52 7.60 16.64
N LEU A 13 -35.30 7.98 17.02
CA LEU A 13 -34.16 8.04 16.12
C LEU A 13 -33.90 6.62 15.59
N ALA A 14 -34.43 6.33 14.40
CA ALA A 14 -34.02 5.16 13.64
C ALA A 14 -32.56 5.36 13.21
N VAL A 15 -31.64 4.75 13.96
CA VAL A 15 -30.26 4.55 13.49
C VAL A 15 -30.36 3.66 12.26
N LEU A 16 -30.29 4.26 11.07
CA LEU A 16 -30.13 3.54 9.82
C LEU A 16 -28.80 2.79 9.91
N ALA A 17 -28.86 1.51 10.28
CA ALA A 17 -27.73 0.62 10.13
C ALA A 17 -27.34 0.65 8.65
N ALA A 18 -26.13 1.14 8.36
CA ALA A 18 -25.57 1.07 7.02
C ALA A 18 -25.65 -0.39 6.55
N PRO A 19 -26.11 -0.66 5.31
CA PRO A 19 -26.26 -2.03 4.85
C PRO A 19 -24.90 -2.72 4.88
N ALA A 20 -24.84 -3.84 5.59
CA ALA A 20 -23.75 -4.79 5.46
C ALA A 20 -23.69 -5.22 3.97
N GLY A 21 -22.68 -4.76 3.25
CA GLY A 21 -22.52 -5.05 1.82
C GLY A 21 -22.17 -3.85 0.92
N ALA A 22 -22.04 -2.63 1.45
CA ALA A 22 -21.42 -1.56 0.67
C ALA A 22 -19.93 -1.89 0.47
N VAL A 23 -19.55 -2.28 -0.75
CA VAL A 23 -18.14 -2.44 -1.15
C VAL A 23 -17.42 -1.15 -0.81
N GLU A 24 -16.37 -1.22 0.03
CA GLU A 24 -15.58 -0.04 0.40
C GLU A 24 -15.16 0.70 -0.88
N PRO A 25 -15.22 2.05 -0.92
CA PRO A 25 -14.85 2.81 -2.10
C PRO A 25 -13.48 2.38 -2.63
N PHE A 26 -13.32 2.33 -3.96
CA PHE A 26 -12.03 1.98 -4.57
C PHE A 26 -10.90 2.90 -4.10
N ALA A 27 -11.25 4.17 -3.83
CA ALA A 27 -10.35 5.17 -3.28
C ALA A 27 -9.65 4.72 -1.99
N ARG A 28 -8.40 5.16 -1.85
CA ARG A 28 -7.56 4.86 -0.69
C ARG A 28 -8.01 5.71 0.50
N THR A 29 -8.04 5.10 1.68
CA THR A 29 -8.13 5.81 2.95
C THR A 29 -6.77 6.42 3.33
N GLN A 30 -6.76 7.40 4.24
CA GLN A 30 -5.50 7.97 4.74
C GLN A 30 -4.59 6.92 5.41
N GLN A 31 -5.18 5.93 6.07
CA GLN A 31 -4.44 4.82 6.69
C GLN A 31 -3.78 3.93 5.62
N GLU A 32 -4.48 3.65 4.52
CA GLU A 32 -3.93 2.89 3.40
C GLU A 32 -2.83 3.67 2.68
N GLU A 33 -2.95 4.99 2.58
CA GLU A 33 -1.87 5.82 2.04
C GLU A 33 -0.61 5.74 2.89
N ALA A 34 -0.75 5.84 4.21
CA ALA A 34 0.37 5.72 5.14
C ALA A 34 1.00 4.32 5.09
N LEU A 35 0.18 3.27 5.03
CA LEU A 35 0.63 1.88 4.85
C LEU A 35 1.45 1.75 3.56
N CYS A 36 0.89 2.17 2.42
CA CYS A 36 1.55 2.08 1.13
C CYS A 36 2.84 2.88 1.09
N SER A 37 2.84 4.11 1.61
CA SER A 37 4.04 4.95 1.65
C SER A 37 5.16 4.27 2.44
N THR A 38 4.84 3.72 3.61
CA THR A 38 5.82 3.03 4.46
C THR A 38 6.34 1.74 3.81
N TYR A 39 5.45 0.97 3.20
CA TYR A 39 5.80 -0.36 2.69
C TYR A 39 6.51 -0.32 1.32
N VAL A 40 6.23 0.71 0.52
CA VAL A 40 6.81 0.94 -0.80
C VAL A 40 8.07 1.80 -0.72
N TYR A 41 8.03 2.89 0.06
CA TYR A 41 9.10 3.91 0.10
C TYR A 41 9.88 3.95 1.41
N GLY A 42 9.53 3.11 2.40
CA GLY A 42 10.24 3.04 3.67
C GLY A 42 11.68 2.49 3.56
N ALA A 43 12.31 2.32 4.73
CA ALA A 43 13.68 1.85 4.85
C ALA A 43 13.85 0.45 4.24
N GLY A 44 14.40 0.37 3.03
CA GLY A 44 14.53 -0.88 2.26
C GLY A 44 14.37 -0.73 0.75
N ALA A 45 13.88 0.41 0.27
CA ALA A 45 13.89 0.78 -1.16
C ALA A 45 15.33 1.08 -1.63
N LYS A 46 16.13 0.03 -1.84
CA LYS A 46 17.60 0.12 -2.05
C LYS A 46 18.01 0.77 -3.37
N ASP A 47 17.24 0.64 -4.45
CA ASP A 47 17.64 1.17 -5.77
C ASP A 47 16.64 2.18 -6.34
N ARG A 48 16.53 3.39 -5.76
CA ARG A 48 15.66 4.45 -6.32
C ARG A 48 16.14 5.03 -7.66
N GLY A 49 17.28 4.58 -8.19
CA GLY A 49 17.88 5.09 -9.43
C GLY A 49 17.10 4.67 -10.69
N ASN A 50 16.41 3.54 -10.63
CA ASN A 50 15.65 3.02 -11.77
C ASN A 50 14.21 3.57 -11.84
N ARG A 51 14.07 4.82 -12.25
CA ARG A 51 12.76 5.50 -12.36
C ARG A 51 11.73 4.72 -13.19
N ARG A 52 12.16 3.95 -14.20
CA ARG A 52 11.26 3.17 -15.06
C ARG A 52 10.56 2.05 -14.32
N ASP A 53 11.26 1.33 -13.44
CA ASP A 53 10.63 0.29 -12.64
C ASP A 53 9.84 0.88 -11.46
N TRP A 54 10.39 1.92 -10.80
CA TRP A 54 9.73 2.56 -9.66
C TRP A 54 8.40 3.21 -9.99
N GLN A 55 8.22 3.70 -11.22
CA GLN A 55 6.96 4.30 -11.61
C GLN A 55 5.80 3.31 -11.46
N HIS A 56 6.03 2.00 -11.56
CA HIS A 56 4.96 0.99 -11.44
C HIS A 56 4.62 0.64 -9.98
N MET A 57 5.38 1.14 -9.00
CA MET A 57 5.11 0.86 -7.58
C MET A 57 3.81 1.49 -7.06
N HIS A 58 3.19 2.42 -7.81
CA HIS A 58 1.85 2.89 -7.46
C HIS A 58 0.81 1.76 -7.50
N HIS A 59 0.98 0.74 -8.35
CA HIS A 59 0.13 -0.46 -8.34
C HIS A 59 0.50 -1.47 -7.25
N TYR A 60 1.72 -1.42 -6.71
CA TYR A 60 2.07 -2.26 -5.57
C TYR A 60 1.25 -1.89 -4.33
N CYS A 61 0.78 -0.63 -4.24
CA CYS A 61 -0.18 -0.23 -3.21
C CYS A 61 -1.49 -1.02 -3.30
N ASP A 62 -1.99 -1.32 -4.51
CA ASP A 62 -3.19 -2.14 -4.70
C ASP A 62 -2.97 -3.57 -4.19
N CYS A 63 -1.83 -4.18 -4.54
CA CYS A 63 -1.41 -5.49 -4.05
C CYS A 63 -1.49 -5.61 -2.53
N ILE A 64 -0.98 -4.61 -1.82
CA ILE A 64 -0.92 -4.62 -0.36
C ILE A 64 -2.28 -4.29 0.23
N ARG A 65 -2.86 -3.12 -0.11
CA ARG A 65 -4.06 -2.62 0.56
C ARG A 65 -5.25 -3.55 0.39
N PHE A 66 -5.45 -4.12 -0.81
CA PHE A 66 -6.57 -5.01 -1.05
C PHE A 66 -6.40 -6.35 -0.35
N ARG A 67 -5.16 -6.84 -0.18
CA ARG A 67 -4.89 -8.01 0.67
C ARG A 67 -5.30 -7.76 2.13
N TYR A 68 -5.02 -6.57 2.67
CA TYR A 68 -5.49 -6.19 3.99
C TYR A 68 -7.01 -6.01 4.07
N ARG A 69 -7.65 -5.42 3.04
CA ARG A 69 -9.12 -5.37 2.96
C ARG A 69 -9.72 -6.77 2.95
N ALA A 70 -9.18 -7.69 2.15
CA ALA A 70 -9.62 -9.08 2.12
C ALA A 70 -9.59 -9.71 3.52
N ILE A 71 -8.50 -9.54 4.28
CA ILE A 71 -8.40 -10.07 5.64
C ILE A 71 -9.54 -9.56 6.55
N ARG A 72 -9.88 -8.27 6.44
CA ARG A 72 -10.96 -7.66 7.25
C ARG A 72 -12.36 -8.07 6.80
N THR A 73 -12.52 -8.41 5.52
CA THR A 73 -13.81 -8.77 4.93
C THR A 73 -14.01 -10.28 4.77
N MET A 74 -13.23 -11.14 5.44
CA MET A 74 -13.34 -12.61 5.32
C MET A 74 -14.75 -13.16 5.59
N GLY A 75 -15.55 -12.47 6.42
CA GLY A 75 -16.94 -12.84 6.71
C GLY A 75 -17.91 -12.58 5.55
N ASP A 76 -17.56 -11.71 4.61
CA ASP A 76 -18.31 -11.44 3.38
C ASP A 76 -17.55 -12.03 2.19
N LYS A 77 -18.00 -13.21 1.73
CA LYS A 77 -17.33 -13.97 0.67
C LYS A 77 -17.19 -13.20 -0.64
N THR A 78 -18.16 -12.35 -0.97
CA THR A 78 -18.15 -11.60 -2.24
C THR A 78 -17.09 -10.51 -2.19
N THR A 79 -17.12 -9.69 -1.13
CA THR A 79 -16.14 -8.62 -0.93
C THR A 79 -14.74 -9.17 -0.68
N PHE A 80 -14.62 -10.29 0.06
CA PHE A 80 -13.37 -11.02 0.24
C PHE A 80 -12.73 -11.43 -1.09
N ARG A 81 -13.50 -12.07 -1.97
CA ARG A 81 -13.00 -12.52 -3.28
C ARG A 81 -12.56 -11.35 -4.14
N TYR A 82 -13.40 -10.33 -4.26
CA TYR A 82 -13.08 -9.11 -5.03
C TYR A 82 -11.77 -8.46 -4.56
N ASN A 83 -11.60 -8.34 -3.23
CA ASN A 83 -10.37 -7.79 -2.66
C ASN A 83 -9.16 -8.68 -2.94
N LEU A 84 -9.28 -10.01 -2.88
CA LEU A 84 -8.17 -10.90 -3.22
C LEU A 84 -7.78 -10.84 -4.70
N GLU A 85 -8.77 -10.78 -5.60
CA GLU A 85 -8.54 -10.63 -7.04
C GLU A 85 -7.82 -9.30 -7.32
N SER A 86 -8.33 -8.20 -6.77
CA SER A 86 -7.71 -6.86 -6.90
C SER A 86 -6.28 -6.81 -6.34
N ALA A 87 -6.00 -7.54 -5.26
CA ALA A 87 -4.66 -7.66 -4.71
C ALA A 87 -3.73 -8.40 -5.67
N ILE A 88 -4.14 -9.56 -6.16
CA ILE A 88 -3.34 -10.37 -7.10
C ILE A 88 -3.05 -9.58 -8.39
N ASP A 89 -4.06 -8.92 -8.95
CA ASP A 89 -3.93 -8.09 -10.16
C ASP A 89 -2.92 -6.96 -9.96
N GLY A 90 -2.95 -6.28 -8.80
CA GLY A 90 -1.98 -5.25 -8.45
C GLY A 90 -0.54 -5.77 -8.37
N CYS A 91 -0.35 -6.97 -7.80
CA CYS A 91 0.98 -7.59 -7.75
C CYS A 91 1.43 -8.02 -9.16
N ASP A 92 0.54 -8.61 -9.95
CA ASP A 92 0.82 -9.07 -11.31
C ASP A 92 1.19 -7.92 -12.24
N TYR A 93 0.48 -6.80 -12.15
CA TYR A 93 0.82 -5.59 -12.91
C TYR A 93 2.28 -5.20 -12.66
N VAL A 94 2.69 -5.12 -11.39
CA VAL A 94 4.06 -4.75 -11.03
C VAL A 94 5.07 -5.74 -11.59
N LEU A 95 4.81 -7.04 -11.46
CA LEU A 95 5.71 -8.08 -11.93
C LEU A 95 5.82 -8.12 -13.47
N GLN A 96 4.78 -7.70 -14.20
CA GLN A 96 4.78 -7.64 -15.67
C GLN A 96 5.47 -6.38 -16.22
N HIS A 97 5.48 -5.28 -15.45
CA HIS A 97 5.96 -3.98 -15.93
C HIS A 97 7.31 -3.57 -15.33
N THR A 98 7.97 -4.44 -14.57
CA THR A 98 9.30 -4.19 -14.02
C THR A 98 10.33 -5.18 -14.55
N THR A 99 11.58 -4.74 -14.65
CA THR A 99 12.70 -5.61 -15.06
C THR A 99 12.96 -6.71 -14.02
N GLN A 100 13.44 -7.88 -14.44
CA GLN A 100 13.73 -8.99 -13.51
C GLN A 100 14.75 -8.64 -12.42
N ALA A 101 15.64 -7.67 -12.68
CA ALA A 101 16.65 -7.20 -11.73
C ALA A 101 16.10 -6.19 -10.70
N PHE A 102 14.82 -5.81 -10.80
CA PHE A 102 14.25 -4.79 -9.95
C PHE A 102 14.16 -5.25 -8.48
N SER A 103 14.73 -4.45 -7.57
CA SER A 103 14.96 -4.84 -6.17
C SER A 103 13.69 -5.12 -5.35
N MET A 104 12.52 -4.62 -5.77
CA MET A 104 11.26 -4.87 -5.05
C MET A 104 10.57 -6.16 -5.48
N ARG A 105 10.99 -6.82 -6.57
CA ARG A 105 10.32 -8.03 -7.07
C ARG A 105 10.22 -9.15 -6.04
N PRO A 106 11.27 -9.50 -5.26
CA PRO A 106 11.14 -10.53 -4.22
C PRO A 106 10.01 -10.21 -3.24
N LYS A 107 9.90 -8.94 -2.84
CA LYS A 107 8.87 -8.46 -1.94
C LYS A 107 7.47 -8.56 -2.53
N VAL A 108 7.31 -8.18 -3.80
CA VAL A 108 6.04 -8.28 -4.54
C VAL A 108 5.62 -9.75 -4.69
N HIS A 109 6.56 -10.65 -5.00
CA HIS A 109 6.32 -12.10 -5.04
C HIS A 109 5.84 -12.62 -3.66
N VAL A 110 6.46 -12.19 -2.55
CA VAL A 110 5.97 -12.54 -1.20
C VAL A 110 4.52 -12.10 -0.97
N ASP A 111 4.16 -10.87 -1.33
CA ASP A 111 2.79 -10.41 -1.09
C ASP A 111 1.76 -11.04 -2.02
N LYS A 112 2.12 -11.33 -3.27
CA LYS A 112 1.31 -12.15 -4.17
C LYS A 112 1.09 -13.54 -3.60
N GLY A 113 2.15 -14.18 -3.11
CA GLY A 113 2.07 -15.48 -2.46
C GLY A 113 1.15 -15.48 -1.24
N ARG A 114 1.18 -14.41 -0.42
CA ARG A 114 0.24 -14.24 0.70
C ARG A 114 -1.21 -14.09 0.25
N ALA A 115 -1.47 -13.34 -0.82
CA ALA A 115 -2.82 -13.21 -1.39
C ALA A 115 -3.33 -14.55 -1.93
N LEU A 116 -2.50 -15.29 -2.66
CA LEU A 116 -2.83 -16.63 -3.17
C LEU A 116 -3.07 -17.63 -2.04
N LYS A 117 -2.26 -17.59 -0.98
CA LYS A 117 -2.47 -18.41 0.22
C LYS A 117 -3.83 -18.13 0.87
N LEU A 118 -4.21 -16.85 1.00
CA LEU A 118 -5.53 -16.45 1.51
C LEU A 118 -6.68 -16.92 0.59
N LYS A 119 -6.46 -16.93 -0.72
CA LYS A 119 -7.40 -17.47 -1.72
C LYS A 119 -7.56 -18.99 -1.63
N GLY A 120 -6.62 -19.68 -1.00
CA GLY A 120 -6.56 -21.15 -0.91
C GLY A 120 -5.64 -21.80 -1.94
N ASP A 121 -5.04 -21.01 -2.83
CA ASP A 121 -4.17 -21.46 -3.92
C ASP A 121 -2.74 -21.73 -3.41
N LYS A 122 -2.62 -22.66 -2.45
CA LYS A 122 -1.35 -22.97 -1.74
C LYS A 122 -0.21 -23.33 -2.69
N THR A 123 -0.48 -24.08 -3.76
CA THR A 123 0.55 -24.44 -4.74
C THR A 123 1.14 -23.22 -5.43
N LEU A 124 0.29 -22.28 -5.87
CA LEU A 124 0.76 -21.04 -6.51
C LEU A 124 1.47 -20.14 -5.48
N ALA A 125 0.96 -20.07 -4.25
CA ALA A 125 1.64 -19.34 -3.18
C ALA A 125 3.08 -19.85 -2.94
N ALA A 126 3.26 -21.18 -2.90
CA ALA A 126 4.59 -21.78 -2.75
C ALA A 126 5.54 -21.43 -3.89
N GLN A 127 5.04 -21.35 -5.13
CA GLN A 127 5.82 -20.95 -6.30
C GLN A 127 6.28 -19.49 -6.19
N GLU A 128 5.40 -18.59 -5.76
CA GLU A 128 5.75 -17.17 -5.57
C GLU A 128 6.81 -17.00 -4.46
N PHE A 129 6.67 -17.70 -3.32
CA PHE A 129 7.70 -17.67 -2.27
C PHE A 129 9.04 -18.25 -2.73
N SER A 130 9.01 -19.31 -3.54
CA SER A 130 10.23 -19.91 -4.09
C SER A 130 10.92 -18.95 -5.08
N THR A 131 10.14 -18.30 -5.93
CA THR A 131 10.64 -17.29 -6.88
C THR A 131 11.28 -16.11 -6.14
N ALA A 132 10.68 -15.66 -5.04
CA ALA A 132 11.28 -14.62 -4.19
C ALA A 132 12.64 -15.04 -3.62
N ILE A 133 12.76 -16.28 -3.11
CA ILE A 133 14.01 -16.85 -2.58
C ILE A 133 15.09 -16.96 -3.66
N GLU A 134 14.72 -17.41 -4.86
CA GLU A 134 15.64 -17.57 -5.99
C GLU A 134 16.15 -16.22 -6.50
N THR A 135 15.29 -15.20 -6.49
CA THR A 135 15.62 -13.85 -6.94
C THR A 135 16.49 -13.11 -5.92
N ASP A 136 16.12 -13.18 -4.64
CA ASP A 136 16.88 -12.57 -3.54
C ASP A 136 16.84 -13.48 -2.30
N PRO A 137 17.92 -14.26 -2.06
CA PRO A 137 18.04 -15.08 -0.86
C PRO A 137 18.11 -14.29 0.45
N THR A 138 18.13 -12.95 0.40
CA THR A 138 18.04 -12.09 1.58
C THR A 138 16.61 -11.69 1.94
N GLU A 139 15.61 -12.05 1.14
CA GLU A 139 14.19 -11.84 1.45
C GLU A 139 13.71 -12.81 2.54
N VAL A 140 13.91 -12.41 3.79
CA VAL A 140 13.59 -13.16 5.00
C VAL A 140 12.12 -13.62 5.04
N ASN A 141 11.17 -12.82 4.55
CA ASN A 141 9.75 -13.18 4.63
C ASN A 141 9.43 -14.39 3.74
N ALA A 142 10.09 -14.56 2.61
CA ALA A 142 9.82 -15.65 1.67
C ALA A 142 10.10 -17.02 2.31
N PHE A 143 11.22 -17.17 3.02
CA PHE A 143 11.53 -18.38 3.77
C PHE A 143 10.51 -18.65 4.88
N ASN A 144 10.11 -17.62 5.61
CA ASN A 144 9.13 -17.76 6.69
C ASN A 144 7.77 -18.23 6.15
N GLU A 145 7.24 -17.58 5.12
CA GLU A 145 5.95 -17.91 4.52
C GLU A 145 5.93 -19.31 3.89
N LEU A 146 7.00 -19.70 3.18
CA LEU A 146 7.13 -21.05 2.64
C LEU A 146 7.16 -22.11 3.75
N SER A 147 7.88 -21.84 4.85
CA SER A 147 7.92 -22.74 6.01
C SER A 147 6.56 -22.90 6.69
N LEU A 148 5.77 -21.83 6.77
CA LEU A 148 4.41 -21.87 7.33
C LEU A 148 3.53 -22.76 6.46
N LEU A 149 3.61 -22.59 5.15
CA LEU A 149 2.82 -23.39 4.20
C LEU A 149 3.22 -24.88 4.21
N GLN A 150 4.51 -25.18 4.32
CA GLN A 150 5.02 -26.54 4.46
C GLN A 150 4.56 -27.17 5.78
N GLU A 151 4.60 -26.44 6.90
CA GLU A 151 4.10 -26.93 8.19
C GLU A 151 2.59 -27.18 8.16
N GLU A 152 1.79 -26.27 7.58
CA GLU A 152 0.35 -26.47 7.35
C GLU A 152 0.06 -27.74 6.54
N GLY A 153 0.96 -28.13 5.63
CA GLY A 153 0.90 -29.37 4.86
C GLY A 153 1.44 -30.60 5.58
N GLY A 154 1.77 -30.51 6.87
CA GLY A 154 2.33 -31.62 7.67
C GLY A 154 3.83 -31.87 7.43
N LYS A 155 4.50 -31.06 6.62
CA LYS A 155 5.90 -31.25 6.20
C LYS A 155 6.86 -30.49 7.11
N LYS A 156 6.76 -30.73 8.42
CA LYS A 156 7.54 -29.98 9.44
C LYS A 156 9.07 -30.07 9.25
N ALA A 157 9.57 -31.23 8.80
CA ALA A 157 11.00 -31.40 8.51
C ALA A 157 11.45 -30.54 7.31
N GLU A 158 10.64 -30.49 6.25
CA GLU A 158 10.88 -29.66 5.06
C GLU A 158 10.85 -28.17 5.43
N ALA A 159 9.87 -27.75 6.24
CA ALA A 159 9.78 -26.40 6.78
C ALA A 159 11.04 -25.98 7.53
N ARG A 160 11.57 -26.88 8.39
CA ARG A 160 12.80 -26.62 9.13
C ARG A 160 14.00 -26.45 8.20
N GLU A 161 14.10 -27.27 7.16
CA GLU A 161 15.18 -27.16 6.18
C GLU A 161 15.08 -25.86 5.37
N THR A 162 13.88 -25.45 4.96
CA THR A 162 13.65 -24.14 4.34
C THR A 162 14.17 -23.00 5.22
N ILE A 163 13.83 -22.99 6.50
CA ILE A 163 14.33 -21.97 7.44
C ILE A 163 15.84 -22.09 7.64
N ALA A 164 16.38 -23.31 7.68
CA ALA A 164 17.82 -23.53 7.81
C ALA A 164 18.57 -22.89 6.64
N ARG A 165 18.09 -23.06 5.40
CA ARG A 165 18.64 -22.38 4.21
C ARG A 165 18.55 -20.87 4.36
N GLY A 166 17.39 -20.35 4.77
CA GLY A 166 17.21 -18.91 5.00
C GLY A 166 18.19 -18.33 6.02
N LEU A 167 18.49 -19.06 7.09
CA LEU A 167 19.49 -18.67 8.10
C LEU A 167 20.92 -18.66 7.56
N ARG A 168 21.26 -19.53 6.59
CA ARG A 168 22.59 -19.49 5.98
C ARG A 168 22.83 -18.18 5.22
N HIS A 169 21.77 -17.61 4.62
CA HIS A 169 21.83 -16.32 3.92
C HIS A 169 21.63 -15.12 4.87
N ASN A 170 20.83 -15.31 5.92
CA ASN A 170 20.37 -14.26 6.82
C ASN A 170 20.61 -14.65 8.29
N PRO A 171 21.87 -14.79 8.73
CA PRO A 171 22.18 -15.37 10.03
C PRO A 171 21.64 -14.58 11.22
N GLU A 172 21.52 -13.26 11.07
CA GLU A 172 21.01 -12.34 12.10
C GLU A 172 19.49 -12.16 12.08
N ALA A 173 18.78 -12.81 11.15
CA ALA A 173 17.33 -12.66 11.05
C ALA A 173 16.61 -13.35 12.21
N THR A 174 16.26 -12.57 13.25
CA THR A 174 15.57 -13.06 14.46
C THR A 174 14.28 -13.81 14.15
N LEU A 175 13.55 -13.39 13.10
CA LEU A 175 12.35 -14.10 12.64
C LEU A 175 12.66 -15.55 12.24
N LEU A 176 13.72 -15.77 11.46
CA LEU A 176 14.11 -17.11 11.01
C LEU A 176 14.70 -17.93 12.17
N GLN A 177 15.49 -17.29 13.05
CA GLN A 177 16.03 -17.95 14.24
C GLN A 177 14.91 -18.49 15.14
N LYS A 178 13.89 -17.65 15.43
CA LYS A 178 12.72 -18.05 16.21
C LYS A 178 11.99 -19.21 15.54
N ARG A 179 11.66 -19.05 14.25
CA ARG A 179 10.93 -20.06 13.48
C ARG A 179 11.68 -21.39 13.40
N TYR A 180 13.01 -21.37 13.29
CA TYR A 180 13.85 -22.56 13.28
C TYR A 180 13.70 -23.39 14.55
N LEU A 181 13.70 -22.71 15.71
CA LEU A 181 13.53 -23.34 17.02
C LEU A 181 12.11 -23.91 17.19
N GLU A 182 11.07 -23.18 16.76
CA GLU A 182 9.67 -23.67 16.77
C GLU A 182 9.50 -24.97 15.95
N LEU A 183 10.26 -25.08 14.85
CA LEU A 183 10.29 -26.26 13.98
C LEU A 183 11.20 -27.39 14.50
N GLY A 184 11.76 -27.24 15.71
CA GLY A 184 12.60 -28.23 16.37
C GLY A 184 14.08 -28.20 16.00
N GLY A 185 14.53 -27.11 15.36
CA GLY A 185 15.96 -26.81 15.19
C GLY A 185 16.65 -26.51 16.54
N LYS A 186 17.97 -26.55 16.56
CA LYS A 186 18.78 -26.32 17.78
C LYS A 186 19.93 -25.36 17.50
N LYS A 187 20.47 -24.74 18.55
CA LYS A 187 21.71 -23.96 18.47
C LYS A 187 22.94 -24.90 18.43
N PRO A 188 24.07 -24.49 17.83
CA PRO A 188 24.25 -23.26 17.04
C PRO A 188 23.41 -23.28 15.76
N PHE A 189 23.05 -22.12 15.24
CA PHE A 189 22.29 -22.02 13.99
C PHE A 189 23.13 -22.51 12.80
N PRO A 190 22.50 -22.88 11.67
CA PRO A 190 23.21 -23.32 10.47
C PRO A 190 24.30 -22.33 10.07
N GLU A 191 25.47 -22.84 9.68
CA GLU A 191 26.61 -22.01 9.32
C GLU A 191 26.23 -21.05 8.18
N PRO A 192 26.52 -19.75 8.33
CA PRO A 192 26.30 -18.78 7.27
C PRO A 192 27.12 -19.16 6.04
N ILE A 193 26.54 -19.02 4.85
CA ILE A 193 27.38 -19.03 3.65
C ILE A 193 28.23 -17.76 3.67
N ALA A 194 29.47 -17.84 3.18
CA ALA A 194 30.33 -16.67 3.04
C ALA A 194 29.57 -15.61 2.25
N ARG A 195 29.22 -14.51 2.93
CA ARG A 195 28.46 -13.42 2.33
C ARG A 195 29.34 -12.79 1.27
N VAL A 196 28.95 -12.89 0.01
CA VAL A 196 29.42 -11.93 -0.98
C VAL A 196 28.73 -10.64 -0.58
N GLU A 197 29.44 -9.78 0.14
CA GLU A 197 28.92 -8.45 0.42
C GLU A 197 28.56 -7.81 -0.93
N PRO A 198 27.35 -7.26 -1.09
CA PRO A 198 27.11 -6.36 -2.19
C PRO A 198 28.23 -5.32 -2.14
N ALA A 199 28.90 -5.09 -3.27
CA ALA A 199 29.95 -4.07 -3.35
C ALA A 199 29.42 -2.82 -2.66
N PRO A 200 30.21 -2.19 -1.76
CA PRO A 200 29.74 -1.03 -1.01
C PRO A 200 29.12 -0.06 -2.00
N GLU A 201 27.82 0.21 -1.83
CA GLU A 201 27.12 1.21 -2.61
C GLU A 201 28.00 2.44 -2.58
N LYS A 202 28.53 2.83 -3.76
CA LYS A 202 29.10 4.16 -3.89
C LYS A 202 27.97 5.07 -3.47
N LYS A 203 28.14 5.77 -2.34
CA LYS A 203 27.17 6.73 -1.83
C LYS A 203 26.63 7.48 -3.04
N ALA A 204 25.38 7.20 -3.40
CA ALA A 204 24.68 8.09 -4.30
C ALA A 204 24.80 9.44 -3.62
N VAL A 205 25.39 10.40 -4.33
CA VAL A 205 25.39 11.79 -3.87
C VAL A 205 23.92 12.12 -3.69
N GLU A 206 23.48 12.25 -2.44
CA GLU A 206 22.15 12.77 -2.15
C GLU A 206 22.05 14.08 -2.92
N PRO A 207 21.07 14.25 -3.82
CA PRO A 207 20.76 15.59 -4.26
C PRO A 207 20.43 16.38 -3.00
N ASP A 208 21.07 17.53 -2.84
CA ASP A 208 20.84 18.49 -1.78
C ASP A 208 19.36 18.92 -1.81
N VAL A 209 18.52 18.15 -1.12
CA VAL A 209 17.14 18.49 -0.85
C VAL A 209 17.19 19.17 0.52
N PRO A 210 16.87 20.47 0.60
CA PRO A 210 16.88 21.18 1.87
C PRO A 210 16.01 20.45 2.87
N GLU A 211 16.58 20.18 4.04
CA GLU A 211 15.88 19.69 5.21
C GLU A 211 14.65 20.57 5.45
N PRO A 212 13.42 20.02 5.57
CA PRO A 212 12.24 20.82 5.83
C PRO A 212 12.37 21.41 7.24
N GLN A 213 12.87 22.63 7.30
CA GLN A 213 12.97 23.41 8.51
C GLN A 213 11.54 23.79 8.95
N GLY A 214 11.18 23.35 10.15
CA GLY A 214 9.99 23.83 10.85
C GLY A 214 8.74 22.96 10.73
N LEU A 215 8.84 21.65 10.97
CA LEU A 215 7.65 20.91 11.40
C LEU A 215 7.27 21.37 12.82
N PRO A 216 6.08 21.95 13.03
CA PRO A 216 5.62 22.23 14.38
C PRO A 216 5.39 20.90 15.13
N PRO A 217 5.60 20.87 16.46
CA PRO A 217 5.37 19.68 17.25
C PRO A 217 3.90 19.24 17.11
N VAL A 218 3.69 17.94 16.95
CA VAL A 218 2.35 17.34 16.94
C VAL A 218 1.78 17.45 18.35
N ASP A 219 0.79 18.34 18.52
CA ASP A 219 0.08 18.49 19.80
C ASP A 219 -0.72 17.23 20.14
N PRO A 220 -0.84 16.89 21.43
CA PRO A 220 -1.54 15.69 21.87
C PRO A 220 -3.06 15.85 21.70
N VAL A 221 -3.69 14.73 21.39
CA VAL A 221 -5.14 14.52 21.20
C VAL A 221 -5.98 15.34 22.19
N ILE A 222 -6.74 16.32 21.69
CA ILE A 222 -7.79 17.00 22.44
C ILE A 222 -9.12 16.30 22.18
N GLN A 223 -9.71 15.81 23.27
CA GLN A 223 -11.07 15.30 23.36
C GLN A 223 -12.05 16.45 23.09
N VAL A 224 -13.06 16.21 22.24
CA VAL A 224 -14.16 17.14 22.04
C VAL A 224 -15.34 16.72 22.90
N ASP A 225 -15.59 17.48 23.96
CA ASP A 225 -16.86 17.50 24.67
C ASP A 225 -17.63 18.79 24.35
N ALA A 226 -18.92 18.73 24.66
CA ALA A 226 -20.07 19.47 24.18
C ALA A 226 -20.10 21.00 24.37
N ASP A 227 -21.05 21.58 23.63
CA ASP A 227 -21.74 22.86 23.82
C ASP A 227 -21.09 24.15 23.30
N ALA A 228 -21.60 24.65 22.17
CA ALA A 228 -22.07 26.03 22.05
C ALA A 228 -22.96 26.21 20.81
N GLU A 229 -24.20 26.58 21.09
CA GLU A 229 -25.25 26.96 20.17
C GLU A 229 -24.98 28.26 19.38
N GLN A 230 -25.67 28.33 18.23
CA GLN A 230 -26.18 29.53 17.54
C GLN A 230 -25.20 30.48 16.82
N ARG A 231 -25.26 30.45 15.48
CA ARG A 231 -25.89 31.51 14.68
C ARG A 231 -26.33 31.00 13.28
N ASP A 232 -27.62 31.23 13.03
CA ASP A 232 -28.42 31.26 11.78
C ASP A 232 -27.72 31.96 10.58
N LYS A 233 -28.09 31.85 9.30
CA LYS A 233 -28.99 31.02 8.46
C LYS A 233 -28.80 31.46 6.98
N SER A 234 -29.32 30.64 6.06
CA SER A 234 -29.64 30.89 4.63
C SER A 234 -28.47 30.85 3.62
N SER A 235 -28.56 30.21 2.45
CA SER A 235 -29.70 29.73 1.65
C SER A 235 -29.33 28.53 0.76
N GLU A 236 -30.28 27.61 0.63
CA GLU A 236 -30.73 26.78 -0.51
C GLU A 236 -29.76 26.33 -1.63
N GLY A 237 -29.93 25.06 -2.02
CA GLY A 237 -29.04 24.32 -2.90
C GLY A 237 -29.32 24.47 -4.39
N GLU A 238 -28.49 23.79 -5.18
CA GLU A 238 -28.85 23.32 -6.53
C GLU A 238 -27.88 22.21 -6.95
N GLN A 239 -28.42 21.11 -7.46
CA GLN A 239 -27.69 20.03 -8.13
C GLN A 239 -27.27 20.49 -9.54
N ALA A 240 -26.04 20.21 -9.95
CA ALA A 240 -25.60 20.45 -11.34
C ALA A 240 -25.39 19.12 -12.07
N GLY A 241 -26.18 18.92 -13.13
CA GLY A 241 -25.98 17.90 -14.16
C GLY A 241 -24.75 18.19 -15.05
N PRO A 242 -24.53 17.36 -16.10
CA PRO A 242 -23.30 17.43 -16.89
C PRO A 242 -23.24 18.70 -17.75
N PRO A 243 -22.05 19.28 -17.98
CA PRO A 243 -21.94 20.56 -18.67
C PRO A 243 -21.99 20.43 -20.20
N ASP A 244 -22.86 21.23 -20.81
CA ASP A 244 -22.94 21.47 -22.26
C ASP A 244 -21.80 22.37 -22.77
N ALA A 245 -21.48 22.18 -24.05
CA ALA A 245 -20.32 22.68 -24.80
C ALA A 245 -20.26 24.21 -25.06
N ALA A 246 -20.89 25.06 -24.24
CA ALA A 246 -21.05 26.51 -24.50
C ALA A 246 -20.34 27.44 -23.49
N SER A 247 -19.27 26.99 -22.81
CA SER A 247 -18.57 27.80 -21.78
C SER A 247 -17.10 28.15 -22.11
N ALA A 248 -16.76 28.34 -23.38
CA ALA A 248 -15.51 28.95 -23.79
C ALA A 248 -15.45 30.43 -23.36
N GLY A 249 -14.99 30.70 -22.14
CA GLY A 249 -14.81 32.07 -21.64
C GLY A 249 -14.80 32.28 -20.13
N ARG A 250 -14.93 31.21 -19.31
CA ARG A 250 -14.83 31.34 -17.85
C ARG A 250 -13.46 30.87 -17.36
N SER A 251 -12.64 31.82 -16.90
CA SER A 251 -11.36 31.58 -16.24
C SER A 251 -11.49 30.53 -15.14
N CYS A 252 -10.76 29.43 -15.23
CA CYS A 252 -10.77 28.38 -14.22
C CYS A 252 -10.42 28.96 -12.83
N ARG A 253 -11.12 28.52 -11.78
CA ARG A 253 -10.92 28.92 -10.37
C ARG A 253 -9.47 28.76 -9.88
N PHE A 254 -8.70 27.87 -10.50
CA PHE A 254 -7.32 27.53 -10.15
C PHE A 254 -6.30 27.90 -11.26
N CYS A 255 -6.71 28.65 -12.28
CA CYS A 255 -5.76 29.13 -13.27
C CYS A 255 -4.93 30.29 -12.69
N PRO A 256 -3.61 30.32 -12.94
CA PRO A 256 -2.78 31.45 -12.55
C PRO A 256 -3.20 32.73 -13.30
N PRO A 257 -2.84 33.94 -12.84
CA PRO A 257 -3.17 35.19 -13.51
C PRO A 257 -2.78 35.19 -15.00
N GLU A 258 -3.54 35.92 -15.82
CA GLU A 258 -3.42 35.90 -17.30
C GLU A 258 -2.00 36.21 -17.79
N GLU A 259 -1.28 37.08 -17.08
CA GLU A 259 0.12 37.41 -17.35
C GLU A 259 1.06 36.19 -17.26
N ILE A 260 0.83 35.32 -16.27
CA ILE A 260 1.62 34.09 -16.08
C ILE A 260 1.30 33.10 -17.20
N GLN A 261 0.02 33.01 -17.60
CA GLN A 261 -0.39 32.15 -18.70
C GLN A 261 0.27 32.58 -20.02
N ARG A 262 0.31 33.88 -20.31
CA ARG A 262 0.98 34.42 -21.51
C ARG A 262 2.47 34.11 -21.53
N ARG A 263 3.17 34.34 -20.40
CA ARG A 263 4.59 33.98 -20.26
C ARG A 263 4.85 32.50 -20.51
N TRP A 264 3.97 31.62 -20.02
CA TRP A 264 4.08 30.18 -20.27
C TRP A 264 3.98 29.86 -21.76
N VAL A 265 2.96 30.36 -22.45
CA VAL A 265 2.76 30.14 -23.89
C VAL A 265 3.96 30.64 -24.71
N GLU A 266 4.49 31.81 -24.37
CA GLU A 266 5.67 32.38 -25.04
C GLU A 266 6.93 31.55 -24.82
N SER A 267 7.11 30.95 -23.63
CA SER A 267 8.26 30.09 -23.35
C SER A 267 8.33 28.86 -24.26
N PHE A 268 7.18 28.26 -24.60
CA PHE A 268 7.09 27.13 -25.52
C PHE A 268 7.30 27.51 -26.99
N LYS A 269 7.04 28.77 -27.38
CA LYS A 269 7.33 29.25 -28.74
C LYS A 269 8.83 29.49 -28.95
N SER A 270 9.51 30.00 -27.94
CA SER A 270 10.96 30.29 -28.01
C SER A 270 11.85 29.06 -28.18
N THR A 271 11.32 27.86 -27.90
CA THR A 271 12.06 26.59 -27.98
C THR A 271 12.00 25.94 -29.37
N GLN A 272 11.12 26.39 -30.27
CA GLN A 272 11.04 25.84 -31.63
C GLN A 272 11.93 26.57 -32.66
N GLU A 273 12.49 27.74 -32.34
CA GLU A 273 13.30 28.53 -33.29
C GLU A 273 14.81 28.30 -33.20
N LYS A 274 15.30 27.40 -32.33
CA LYS A 274 16.72 27.06 -32.25
C LYS A 274 16.99 25.65 -32.76
N LYS A 275 16.95 25.49 -34.09
CA LYS A 275 17.62 24.39 -34.78
C LYS A 275 18.80 24.98 -35.54
N PRO A 276 20.06 24.67 -35.18
CA PRO A 276 21.22 25.15 -35.93
C PRO A 276 21.31 24.40 -37.28
N GLU A 277 21.65 25.14 -38.34
CA GLU A 277 22.12 24.61 -39.63
C GLU A 277 23.45 23.86 -39.50
#